data_AF-A0AAF0CR04-F1
#
_entry.id   AF-A0AAF0CR04-F1
#
_cell.length_a   1.000
_cell.length_b   1.000
_cell.length_c   1.000
_cell.angle_alpha   90.00
_cell.angle_beta   90.00
_cell.angle_gamma   90.00
#
_symmetry.space_group_name_H-M   'P 1'
#
loop_
_entity.id
_entity.type
_entity.pdbx_description
1 polymer ?
#
loop_
_entity_poly.entity_id
_entity_poly.type
_entity_poly.pdbx_seq_one_letter_code
_entity_poly.pdbx_strand_id
1 'polypeptide(L)'
;MRYVYLSVFFLVVLTVGALGFRGSISTKPPLEVFPDMDRQSKYLPQDRSEFFADGRTDRPLPAGVVARGDLKADTHLDLGRDASGEFARGFPVALTIDRQFIDRGRERYEIYCAPCHGNMADGRGIVTQYGWGTPANLHSDLYRSQAEGEIFNTITHGKNTMFGYGDKLVSEDRWAVIAYVRALQRSQDGRLSDVPASHQAELN
;
A
#
# COMPACT_ATOMS: atom_id res chain seq x y z
N MET A 1 25.41 -5.47 65.92
CA MET A 1 26.27 -4.93 64.83
C MET A 1 26.49 -5.95 63.72
N ARG A 2 27.23 -7.06 63.94
CA ARG A 2 27.52 -8.08 62.90
C ARG A 2 26.29 -8.62 62.15
N TYR A 3 25.23 -8.98 62.86
CA TYR A 3 24.00 -9.51 62.25
C TYR A 3 23.25 -8.46 61.42
N VAL A 4 23.28 -7.19 61.83
CA VAL A 4 22.64 -6.09 61.09
C VAL A 4 23.32 -5.91 59.72
N TYR A 5 24.66 -5.93 59.68
CA TYR A 5 25.39 -5.82 58.41
C TYR A 5 25.14 -7.00 57.47
N LEU A 6 25.04 -8.23 58.01
CA LEU A 6 24.73 -9.42 57.21
C LEU A 6 23.30 -9.37 56.66
N SER A 7 22.32 -8.95 57.47
CA SER A 7 20.94 -8.79 57.03
C SER A 7 20.80 -7.72 55.95
N VAL A 8 21.48 -6.57 56.10
CA VAL A 8 21.48 -5.50 55.09
C VAL A 8 22.15 -5.95 53.80
N PHE A 9 23.30 -6.62 53.88
CA PHE A 9 23.99 -7.17 52.72
C PHE A 9 23.10 -8.15 51.94
N PHE A 10 22.44 -9.07 52.64
CA PHE A 10 21.55 -10.04 52.02
C PHE A 10 20.35 -9.36 51.36
N LEU A 11 19.76 -8.35 52.01
CA LEU A 11 18.69 -7.53 51.42
C LEU A 11 19.12 -6.81 50.13
N VAL A 12 20.31 -6.22 50.11
CA VAL A 12 20.84 -5.54 48.91
C VAL A 12 21.04 -6.54 47.78
N VAL A 13 21.68 -7.69 48.05
CA VAL A 13 21.91 -8.73 47.03
C VAL A 13 20.60 -9.27 46.47
N LEU A 14 19.61 -9.51 47.34
CA LEU A 14 18.30 -10.01 46.92
C LEU A 14 17.54 -8.97 46.09
N THR A 15 17.63 -7.69 46.47
CA THR A 15 16.99 -6.58 45.74
C THR A 15 17.62 -6.39 44.35
N VAL A 16 18.96 -6.36 44.25
CA VAL A 16 19.66 -6.22 42.95
C VAL A 16 19.47 -7.45 42.08
N GLY A 17 19.46 -8.66 42.67
CA GLY A 17 19.21 -9.91 41.94
C GLY A 17 17.79 -10.00 41.38
N ALA A 18 16.79 -9.51 42.11
CA ALA A 18 15.39 -9.55 41.69
C ALA A 18 15.02 -8.42 40.70
N LEU A 19 15.52 -7.19 40.92
CA LEU A 19 15.19 -6.03 40.09
C LEU A 19 16.16 -5.83 38.91
N GLY A 20 17.28 -6.55 38.90
CA GLY A 20 18.34 -6.40 37.90
C GLY A 20 19.13 -5.10 38.06
N PHE A 21 20.13 -4.93 37.21
CA PHE A 21 20.87 -3.67 37.12
C PHE A 21 20.04 -2.64 36.35
N ARG A 22 19.97 -1.41 36.89
CA ARG A 22 19.30 -0.29 36.23
C ARG A 22 19.90 -0.08 34.83
N GLY A 23 19.05 -0.10 33.79
CA GLY A 23 19.46 0.08 32.40
C GLY A 23 19.60 -1.21 31.58
N SER A 24 19.27 -2.38 32.13
CA SER A 24 19.17 -3.61 31.34
C SER A 24 18.02 -3.54 30.34
N ILE A 25 18.27 -3.93 29.08
CA ILE A 25 17.24 -4.06 28.06
C ILE A 25 16.48 -5.37 28.30
N SER A 26 15.14 -5.30 28.34
CA SER A 26 14.25 -6.46 28.44
C SER A 26 13.56 -6.70 27.09
N THR A 27 13.39 -7.98 26.71
CA THR A 27 12.54 -8.39 25.58
C THR A 27 11.07 -8.60 25.96
N LYS A 28 10.77 -8.63 27.27
CA LYS A 28 9.40 -8.70 27.78
C LYS A 28 8.74 -7.32 27.73
N PRO A 29 7.40 -7.26 27.64
CA PRO A 29 6.66 -6.01 27.81
C PRO A 29 7.10 -5.27 29.09
N PRO A 30 7.17 -3.93 29.06
CA PRO A 30 7.49 -3.14 30.23
C PRO A 30 6.54 -3.44 31.40
N LEU A 31 7.05 -3.29 32.62
CA LEU A 31 6.21 -3.36 33.81
C LEU A 31 5.35 -2.10 33.89
N GLU A 32 4.04 -2.27 33.81
CA GLU A 32 3.05 -1.20 33.96
C GLU A 32 2.66 -1.09 35.45
N VAL A 33 2.98 0.04 36.10
CA VAL A 33 2.69 0.24 37.53
C VAL A 33 1.23 0.61 37.77
N PHE A 34 0.64 1.40 36.88
CA PHE A 34 -0.76 1.83 36.92
C PHE A 34 -1.39 1.72 35.53
N PRO A 35 -1.79 0.50 35.10
CA PRO A 35 -2.34 0.29 33.76
C PRO A 35 -3.80 0.73 33.61
N ASP A 36 -4.23 1.72 34.40
CA ASP A 36 -5.60 2.21 34.38
C ASP A 36 -5.87 2.96 33.05
N MET A 37 -6.92 2.55 32.35
CA MET A 37 -7.26 3.01 31.01
C MET A 37 -6.22 2.75 29.89
N ASP A 38 -5.13 2.03 30.14
CA ASP A 38 -4.20 1.56 29.08
C ASP A 38 -4.86 0.50 28.20
N ARG A 39 -5.65 -0.38 28.85
CA ARG A 39 -6.50 -1.39 28.20
C ARG A 39 -7.94 -1.14 28.59
N GLN A 40 -8.68 -0.50 27.68
CA GLN A 40 -10.07 -0.12 27.91
C GLN A 40 -11.03 -1.24 27.51
N SER A 41 -12.21 -1.30 28.13
CA SER A 41 -13.28 -2.23 27.75
C SER A 41 -14.04 -1.76 26.49
N LYS A 42 -13.29 -1.41 25.45
CA LYS A 42 -13.80 -1.09 24.10
C LYS A 42 -12.81 -1.64 23.10
N TYR A 43 -13.30 -2.04 21.94
CA TYR A 43 -12.43 -2.50 20.86
C TYR A 43 -11.88 -1.32 20.06
N LEU A 44 -10.60 -1.39 19.72
CA LEU A 44 -9.97 -0.52 18.74
C LEU A 44 -9.95 -1.19 17.35
N PRO A 45 -9.71 -0.43 16.26
CA PRO A 45 -9.45 -1.03 14.95
C PRO A 45 -8.28 -2.00 15.03
N GLN A 46 -8.40 -3.18 14.39
CA GLN A 46 -7.40 -4.24 14.40
C GLN A 46 -7.07 -4.83 15.78
N ASP A 47 -7.97 -4.69 16.76
CA ASP A 47 -7.82 -5.26 18.09
C ASP A 47 -8.25 -6.75 18.15
N ARG A 48 -7.87 -7.43 19.22
CA ARG A 48 -8.24 -8.83 19.46
C ARG A 48 -9.64 -8.92 20.06
N SER A 49 -10.42 -9.88 19.59
CA SER A 49 -11.71 -10.26 20.18
C SER A 49 -11.63 -11.65 20.80
N GLU A 50 -12.23 -11.83 21.97
CA GLU A 50 -12.46 -13.17 22.56
C GLU A 50 -13.86 -13.72 22.23
N PHE A 51 -14.73 -12.88 21.64
CA PHE A 51 -16.11 -13.23 21.34
C PHE A 51 -16.25 -13.97 20.00
N PHE A 52 -15.52 -13.53 18.96
CA PHE A 52 -15.59 -14.14 17.63
C PHE A 52 -14.54 -15.25 17.47
N ALA A 53 -14.91 -16.32 16.76
CA ALA A 53 -14.06 -17.50 16.56
C ALA A 53 -12.75 -17.22 15.81
N ASP A 54 -12.72 -16.18 14.98
CA ASP A 54 -11.53 -15.74 14.23
C ASP A 54 -10.64 -14.77 15.02
N GLY A 55 -11.03 -14.41 16.24
CA GLY A 55 -10.27 -13.53 17.12
C GLY A 55 -10.24 -12.06 16.69
N ARG A 56 -11.00 -11.66 15.67
CA ARG A 56 -10.97 -10.30 15.09
C ARG A 56 -12.12 -9.45 15.59
N THR A 57 -11.84 -8.20 15.95
CA THR A 57 -12.87 -7.18 16.19
C THR A 57 -13.44 -6.65 14.88
N ASP A 58 -12.58 -6.43 13.88
CA ASP A 58 -12.96 -5.99 12.54
C ASP A 58 -13.77 -7.07 11.82
N ARG A 59 -15.08 -6.84 11.68
CA ARG A 59 -16.00 -7.76 11.00
C ARG A 59 -16.09 -7.44 9.51
N PRO A 60 -16.11 -8.46 8.63
CA PRO A 60 -16.36 -8.24 7.21
C PRO A 60 -17.76 -7.65 7.02
N LEU A 61 -17.89 -6.77 6.02
CA LEU A 61 -19.18 -6.23 5.62
C LEU A 61 -20.04 -7.35 5.00
N PRO A 62 -21.35 -7.40 5.28
CA PRO A 62 -22.27 -8.29 4.56
C PRO A 62 -22.23 -8.02 3.06
N ALA A 63 -22.42 -9.05 2.24
CA ALA A 63 -22.41 -8.89 0.79
C ALA A 63 -23.53 -7.95 0.30
N GLY A 64 -23.22 -7.09 -0.68
CA GLY A 64 -24.18 -6.21 -1.33
C GLY A 64 -24.54 -4.93 -0.57
N VAL A 65 -23.90 -4.64 0.57
CA VAL A 65 -24.12 -3.36 1.28
C VAL A 65 -23.33 -2.24 0.62
N VAL A 66 -23.92 -1.03 0.59
CA VAL A 66 -23.27 0.19 0.11
C VAL A 66 -23.28 1.21 1.24
N ALA A 67 -22.12 1.68 1.65
CA ALA A 67 -22.00 2.72 2.67
C ALA A 67 -22.45 4.07 2.11
N ARG A 68 -22.96 4.95 2.99
CA ARG A 68 -23.33 6.31 2.59
C ARG A 68 -22.08 7.08 2.16
N GLY A 69 -22.07 7.56 0.92
CA GLY A 69 -20.93 8.27 0.32
C GLY A 69 -20.05 7.39 -0.56
N ASP A 70 -20.18 6.06 -0.48
CA ASP A 70 -19.40 5.10 -1.27
C ASP A 70 -20.16 4.55 -2.48
N LEU A 71 -21.24 5.22 -2.90
CA LEU A 71 -21.98 4.82 -4.09
C LEU A 71 -21.11 5.00 -5.33
N LYS A 72 -20.81 3.89 -6.01
CA LYS A 72 -20.05 3.83 -7.25
C LYS A 72 -20.93 4.20 -8.45
N ALA A 73 -21.23 5.49 -8.57
CA ALA A 73 -22.19 6.02 -9.54
C ALA A 73 -21.57 6.24 -10.94
N ASP A 74 -20.29 6.56 -11.01
CA ASP A 74 -19.56 6.76 -12.28
C ASP A 74 -18.86 5.45 -12.67
N THR A 75 -19.41 4.76 -13.67
CA THR A 75 -18.85 3.48 -14.14
C THR A 75 -17.47 3.63 -14.76
N HIS A 76 -17.13 4.78 -15.34
CA HIS A 76 -15.81 5.00 -15.91
C HIS A 76 -14.81 5.21 -14.77
N LEU A 77 -15.09 6.11 -13.83
CA LEU A 77 -14.21 6.39 -12.70
C LEU A 77 -14.03 5.17 -11.78
N ASP A 78 -15.11 4.50 -11.41
CA ASP A 78 -15.09 3.51 -10.35
C ASP A 78 -14.92 2.06 -10.82
N LEU A 79 -15.29 1.76 -12.08
CA LEU A 79 -15.24 0.40 -12.63
C LEU A 79 -14.33 0.28 -13.86
N GLY A 80 -13.84 1.40 -14.42
CA GLY A 80 -13.07 1.39 -15.66
C GLY A 80 -13.87 0.97 -16.88
N ARG A 81 -15.21 1.15 -16.86
CA ARG A 81 -16.09 0.76 -17.95
C ARG A 81 -16.77 1.94 -18.61
N ASP A 82 -16.90 1.88 -19.93
CA ASP A 82 -17.65 2.87 -20.70
C ASP A 82 -19.16 2.62 -20.62
N ALA A 83 -19.95 3.47 -21.30
CA ALA A 83 -21.41 3.39 -21.30
C ALA A 83 -21.95 2.09 -21.96
N SER A 84 -21.14 1.40 -22.77
CA SER A 84 -21.50 0.10 -23.36
C SER A 84 -21.19 -1.08 -22.45
N GLY A 85 -20.46 -0.83 -21.35
CA GLY A 85 -20.01 -1.85 -20.41
C GLY A 85 -18.65 -2.45 -20.79
N GLU A 86 -18.02 -2.01 -21.87
CA GLU A 86 -16.67 -2.43 -22.27
C GLU A 86 -15.59 -1.68 -21.48
N PHE A 87 -14.35 -2.18 -21.51
CA PHE A 87 -13.24 -1.47 -20.85
C PHE A 87 -12.97 -0.14 -21.55
N ALA A 88 -13.10 0.95 -20.78
CA ALA A 88 -12.97 2.29 -21.31
C ALA A 88 -11.53 2.57 -21.78
N ARG A 89 -11.41 3.18 -22.96
CA ARG A 89 -10.15 3.81 -23.41
C ARG A 89 -10.14 5.28 -22.99
N GLY A 90 -9.01 5.73 -22.47
CA GLY A 90 -8.82 7.07 -21.94
C GLY A 90 -9.23 7.22 -20.47
N PHE A 91 -8.98 8.42 -19.95
CA PHE A 91 -9.22 8.76 -18.55
C PHE A 91 -10.64 9.29 -18.34
N PRO A 92 -11.25 9.07 -17.16
CA PRO A 92 -12.54 9.66 -16.79
C PRO A 92 -12.51 11.18 -16.90
N VAL A 93 -13.58 11.77 -17.44
CA VAL A 93 -13.71 13.23 -17.63
C VAL A 93 -13.66 14.01 -16.31
N ALA A 94 -14.04 13.37 -15.21
CA ALA A 94 -13.98 13.95 -13.87
C ALA A 94 -12.53 14.19 -13.38
N LEU A 95 -11.52 13.53 -13.97
CA LEU A 95 -10.13 13.65 -13.55
C LEU A 95 -9.37 14.68 -14.38
N THR A 96 -8.65 15.57 -13.71
CA THR A 96 -7.71 16.48 -14.35
C THR A 96 -6.32 15.84 -14.36
N ILE A 97 -5.81 15.49 -15.55
CA ILE A 97 -4.51 14.83 -15.71
C ILE A 97 -3.42 15.88 -15.89
N ASP A 98 -2.99 16.48 -14.77
CA ASP A 98 -1.90 17.44 -14.72
C ASP A 98 -0.61 16.83 -14.14
N ARG A 99 0.41 17.68 -13.93
CA ARG A 99 1.67 17.24 -13.35
C ARG A 99 1.51 16.69 -11.94
N GLN A 100 0.67 17.31 -11.11
CA GLN A 100 0.43 16.87 -9.74
C GLN A 100 -0.23 15.48 -9.71
N PHE A 101 -1.18 15.23 -10.61
CA PHE A 101 -1.83 13.94 -10.76
C PHE A 101 -0.84 12.84 -11.17
N ILE A 102 0.08 13.14 -12.10
CA ILE A 102 1.13 12.19 -12.51
C ILE A 102 2.14 11.95 -11.37
N ASP A 103 2.56 13.00 -10.65
CA ASP A 103 3.49 12.86 -9.52
C ASP A 103 2.85 12.04 -8.37
N ARG A 104 1.54 12.19 -8.15
CA ARG A 104 0.76 11.32 -7.26
C ARG A 104 0.75 9.87 -7.76
N GLY A 105 0.55 9.68 -9.06
CA GLY A 105 0.63 8.38 -9.71
C GLY A 105 1.98 7.70 -9.51
N ARG A 106 3.07 8.47 -9.63
CA ARG A 106 4.43 8.00 -9.34
C ARG A 106 4.57 7.53 -7.90
N GLU A 107 4.17 8.35 -6.93
CA GLU A 107 4.25 8.01 -5.51
C GLU A 107 3.52 6.68 -5.23
N ARG A 108 2.29 6.53 -5.74
CA ARG A 108 1.50 5.32 -5.55
C ARG A 108 2.09 4.12 -6.28
N TYR A 109 2.62 4.30 -7.49
CA TYR A 109 3.30 3.25 -8.23
C TYR A 109 4.55 2.76 -7.50
N GLU A 110 5.38 3.66 -6.99
CA GLU A 110 6.61 3.33 -6.26
C GLU A 110 6.32 2.55 -4.97
N ILE A 111 5.22 2.86 -4.28
CA ILE A 111 4.80 2.16 -3.05
C ILE A 111 4.24 0.76 -3.36
N TYR A 112 3.31 0.64 -4.31
CA TYR A 112 2.51 -0.58 -4.47
C TYR A 112 2.91 -1.47 -5.66
N CYS A 113 3.46 -0.89 -6.72
CA CYS A 113 3.66 -1.58 -8.00
C CYS A 113 5.14 -1.87 -8.29
N ALA A 114 6.02 -0.91 -8.00
CA ALA A 114 7.45 -1.00 -8.28
C ALA A 114 8.18 -2.17 -7.62
N PRO A 115 7.81 -2.66 -6.40
CA PRO A 115 8.44 -3.84 -5.84
C PRO A 115 8.38 -5.07 -6.76
N CYS A 116 7.30 -5.18 -7.56
CA CYS A 116 7.10 -6.25 -8.55
C CYS A 116 7.50 -5.81 -9.96
N HIS A 117 6.95 -4.70 -10.45
CA HIS A 117 7.11 -4.28 -11.85
C HIS A 117 8.38 -3.46 -12.11
N GLY A 118 9.14 -3.09 -11.08
CA GLY A 118 10.34 -2.24 -11.17
C GLY A 118 9.99 -0.75 -11.29
N ASN A 119 10.91 0.14 -10.89
CA ASN A 119 10.70 1.59 -11.00
C ASN A 119 10.48 2.06 -12.45
N MET A 120 11.07 1.32 -13.41
CA MET A 120 10.94 1.58 -14.82
C MET A 120 9.81 0.79 -15.48
N ALA A 121 8.96 0.07 -14.73
CA ALA A 121 7.87 -0.76 -15.26
C ALA A 121 8.30 -1.88 -16.25
N ASP A 122 9.54 -2.34 -16.15
CA ASP A 122 10.17 -3.33 -17.02
C ASP A 122 10.02 -4.78 -16.52
N GLY A 123 9.31 -4.99 -15.42
CA GLY A 123 9.09 -6.30 -14.81
C GLY A 123 10.28 -6.79 -13.98
N ARG A 124 11.29 -5.95 -13.72
CA ARG A 124 12.50 -6.29 -12.95
C ARG A 124 12.50 -5.69 -11.55
N GLY A 125 11.37 -5.79 -10.85
CA GLY A 125 11.26 -5.39 -9.44
C GLY A 125 12.06 -6.28 -8.50
N ILE A 126 12.30 -5.80 -7.28
CA ILE A 126 13.14 -6.46 -6.26
C ILE A 126 12.68 -7.90 -5.94
N VAL A 127 11.37 -8.18 -6.02
CA VAL A 127 10.83 -9.52 -5.74
C VAL A 127 11.34 -10.60 -6.71
N THR A 128 11.74 -10.21 -7.94
CA THR A 128 12.29 -11.15 -8.92
C THR A 128 13.60 -11.77 -8.47
N GLN A 129 14.36 -11.06 -7.61
CA GLN A 129 15.60 -11.58 -7.00
C GLN A 129 15.34 -12.68 -5.96
N TYR A 130 14.09 -12.81 -5.50
CA TYR A 130 13.67 -13.80 -4.51
C TYR A 130 12.86 -14.96 -5.13
N GLY A 131 12.96 -15.16 -6.45
CA GLY A 131 12.33 -16.30 -7.13
C GLY A 131 10.82 -16.19 -7.32
N TRP A 132 10.24 -15.01 -7.10
CA TRP A 132 8.85 -14.76 -7.48
C TRP A 132 8.76 -14.70 -9.00
N GLY A 133 7.76 -15.41 -9.56
CA GLY A 133 7.55 -15.53 -11.00
C GLY A 133 7.54 -14.19 -11.73
N THR A 134 7.90 -14.18 -13.01
CA THR A 134 8.19 -12.98 -13.80
C THR A 134 6.99 -12.01 -13.87
N PRO A 135 7.06 -10.87 -13.15
CA PRO A 135 6.11 -9.78 -13.30
C PRO A 135 6.10 -9.30 -14.75
N ALA A 136 4.94 -8.89 -15.23
CA ALA A 136 4.80 -8.39 -16.59
C ALA A 136 5.71 -7.16 -16.82
N ASN A 137 6.42 -7.16 -17.95
CA ASN A 137 7.02 -5.95 -18.51
C ASN A 137 5.93 -5.10 -19.16
N LEU A 138 5.59 -3.98 -18.54
CA LEU A 138 4.48 -3.11 -18.95
C LEU A 138 4.78 -2.32 -20.22
N HIS A 139 6.02 -2.37 -20.75
CA HIS A 139 6.38 -1.76 -22.03
C HIS A 139 6.04 -2.61 -23.26
N SER A 140 5.67 -3.88 -23.10
CA SER A 140 5.32 -4.71 -24.26
C SER A 140 4.10 -4.18 -25.00
N ASP A 141 4.01 -4.44 -26.31
CA ASP A 141 2.88 -4.00 -27.15
C ASP A 141 1.53 -4.46 -26.61
N LEU A 142 1.51 -5.64 -25.98
CA LEU A 142 0.32 -6.18 -25.32
C LEU A 142 -0.25 -5.19 -24.29
N TYR A 143 0.57 -4.70 -23.36
CA TYR A 143 0.09 -3.79 -22.31
C TYR A 143 0.00 -2.32 -22.76
N ARG A 144 0.76 -1.94 -23.79
CA ARG A 144 0.59 -0.63 -24.45
C ARG A 144 -0.75 -0.50 -25.16
N SER A 145 -1.25 -1.58 -25.77
CA SER A 145 -2.50 -1.58 -26.54
C SER A 145 -3.77 -1.84 -25.71
N GLN A 146 -3.63 -2.33 -24.47
CA GLN A 146 -4.74 -2.49 -23.53
C GLN A 146 -5.46 -1.17 -23.27
N ALA A 147 -6.77 -1.24 -23.07
CA ALA A 147 -7.55 -0.10 -22.63
C ALA A 147 -7.21 0.26 -21.17
N GLU A 148 -7.20 1.54 -20.83
CA GLU A 148 -6.89 2.01 -19.47
C GLU A 148 -7.85 1.39 -18.44
N GLY A 149 -9.12 1.21 -18.80
CA GLY A 149 -10.11 0.52 -17.98
C GLY A 149 -9.77 -0.94 -17.66
N GLU A 150 -9.08 -1.66 -18.56
CA GLU A 150 -8.63 -3.03 -18.29
C GLU A 150 -7.47 -3.04 -17.29
N ILE A 151 -6.57 -2.06 -17.38
CA ILE A 151 -5.49 -1.87 -16.40
C ILE A 151 -6.09 -1.51 -15.05
N PHE A 152 -7.08 -0.62 -15.01
CA PHE A 152 -7.84 -0.28 -13.79
C PHE A 152 -8.48 -1.52 -13.15
N ASN A 153 -9.11 -2.38 -13.96
CA ASN A 153 -9.70 -3.62 -13.48
C ASN A 153 -8.63 -4.58 -12.92
N THR A 154 -7.47 -4.68 -13.58
CA THR A 154 -6.34 -5.49 -13.13
C THR A 154 -5.79 -4.99 -11.78
N ILE A 155 -5.66 -3.68 -11.60
CA ILE A 155 -5.25 -3.09 -10.31
C ILE A 155 -6.32 -3.38 -9.25
N THR A 156 -7.60 -3.28 -9.59
CA THR A 156 -8.70 -3.42 -8.64
C THR A 156 -8.87 -4.87 -8.15
N HIS A 157 -8.93 -5.82 -9.09
CA HIS A 157 -9.32 -7.20 -8.83
C HIS A 157 -8.16 -8.20 -8.91
N GLY A 158 -6.99 -7.77 -9.39
CA GLY A 158 -5.88 -8.66 -9.70
C GLY A 158 -6.03 -9.34 -11.07
N LYS A 159 -4.98 -10.06 -11.46
CA LYS A 159 -4.94 -10.88 -12.68
C LYS A 159 -3.90 -11.98 -12.52
N ASN A 160 -4.30 -13.23 -12.78
CA ASN A 160 -3.44 -14.41 -12.60
C ASN A 160 -2.84 -14.47 -11.18
N THR A 161 -1.52 -14.32 -11.07
CA THR A 161 -0.78 -14.34 -9.80
C THR A 161 -0.69 -12.96 -9.13
N MET A 162 -1.11 -11.89 -9.82
CA MET A 162 -1.17 -10.55 -9.24
C MET A 162 -2.46 -10.41 -8.41
N PHE A 163 -2.33 -10.15 -7.11
CA PHE A 163 -3.45 -9.83 -6.24
C PHE A 163 -4.05 -8.46 -6.56
N GLY A 164 -5.33 -8.28 -6.21
CA GLY A 164 -6.00 -6.98 -6.30
C GLY A 164 -5.51 -6.00 -5.23
N TYR A 165 -5.51 -4.72 -5.59
CA TYR A 165 -5.15 -3.57 -4.76
C TYR A 165 -6.34 -2.65 -4.51
N GLY A 166 -7.57 -3.11 -4.80
CA GLY A 166 -8.78 -2.31 -4.65
C GLY A 166 -9.05 -1.83 -3.21
N ASP A 167 -8.55 -2.55 -2.22
CA ASP A 167 -8.61 -2.21 -0.80
C ASP A 167 -7.49 -1.27 -0.34
N LYS A 168 -6.44 -1.07 -1.16
CA LYS A 168 -5.28 -0.21 -0.85
C LYS A 168 -5.29 1.12 -1.59
N LEU A 169 -5.87 1.14 -2.80
CA LEU A 169 -5.93 2.31 -3.66
C LEU A 169 -7.38 2.71 -3.89
N VAL A 170 -7.70 3.98 -3.63
CA VAL A 170 -8.96 4.60 -4.06
C VAL A 170 -9.01 4.74 -5.59
N SER A 171 -10.19 4.89 -6.18
CA SER A 171 -10.39 4.91 -7.64
C SER A 171 -9.45 5.90 -8.34
N GLU A 172 -9.34 7.11 -7.80
CA GLU A 172 -8.51 8.20 -8.32
C GLU A 172 -7.02 7.85 -8.31
N ASP A 173 -6.53 7.23 -7.24
CA ASP A 173 -5.13 6.80 -7.12
C ASP A 173 -4.82 5.68 -8.13
N ARG A 174 -5.78 4.80 -8.45
CA ARG A 174 -5.60 3.78 -9.50
C ARG A 174 -5.44 4.43 -10.87
N TRP A 175 -6.25 5.44 -11.18
CA TRP A 175 -6.11 6.21 -12.42
C TRP A 175 -4.80 7.01 -12.47
N ALA A 176 -4.35 7.55 -11.33
CA ALA A 176 -3.06 8.23 -11.24
C ALA A 176 -1.90 7.27 -11.54
N VAL A 177 -1.93 6.06 -10.98
CA VAL A 177 -0.96 5.00 -11.29
C VAL A 177 -0.97 4.67 -12.78
N ILE A 178 -2.15 4.55 -13.41
CA ILE A 178 -2.27 4.29 -14.85
C ILE A 178 -1.67 5.45 -15.66
N ALA A 179 -1.93 6.70 -15.29
CA ALA A 179 -1.34 7.86 -15.94
C ALA A 179 0.19 7.84 -15.87
N TYR A 180 0.75 7.47 -14.71
CA TYR A 180 2.19 7.31 -14.55
C TYR A 180 2.75 6.15 -15.39
N VAL A 181 2.07 5.01 -15.44
CA VAL A 181 2.46 3.88 -16.32
C VAL A 181 2.44 4.30 -17.79
N ARG A 182 1.42 5.06 -18.24
CA ARG A 182 1.39 5.61 -19.60
C ARG A 182 2.54 6.59 -19.86
N ALA A 183 2.90 7.41 -18.87
CA ALA A 183 4.06 8.29 -18.97
C ALA A 183 5.37 7.50 -19.09
N LEU A 184 5.54 6.43 -18.30
CA LEU A 184 6.70 5.54 -18.40
C LEU A 184 6.78 4.87 -19.79
N GLN A 185 5.66 4.35 -20.29
CA GLN A 185 5.59 3.76 -21.64
C GLN A 185 6.00 4.77 -22.71
N ARG A 186 5.52 6.02 -22.62
CA ARG A 186 5.93 7.10 -23.54
C ARG A 186 7.40 7.50 -23.37
N SER A 187 7.95 7.46 -22.17
CA SER A 187 9.36 7.81 -21.93
C SER A 187 10.33 6.84 -22.62
N GLN A 188 9.93 5.58 -22.78
CA GLN A 188 10.78 4.54 -23.37
C GLN A 188 10.72 4.50 -24.91
N ASP A 189 9.65 5.02 -25.50
CA ASP A 189 9.39 5.10 -26.96
C ASP A 189 9.22 6.55 -27.44
N GLY A 190 9.78 7.51 -26.69
CA GLY A 190 9.65 8.94 -26.96
C GLY A 190 10.37 9.33 -28.25
N ARG A 191 9.66 9.99 -29.16
CA ARG A 191 10.21 10.55 -30.39
C ARG A 191 10.52 12.03 -30.21
N LEU A 192 11.45 12.56 -30.99
CA LEU A 192 11.74 14.00 -30.98
C LEU A 192 10.48 14.84 -31.30
N SER A 193 9.54 14.28 -32.07
CA SER A 193 8.24 14.89 -32.37
C SER A 193 7.33 15.07 -31.16
N ASP A 194 7.56 14.31 -30.08
CA ASP A 194 6.75 14.36 -28.86
C ASP A 194 7.20 15.47 -27.91
N VAL A 195 8.35 16.07 -28.18
CA VAL A 195 8.95 17.13 -27.37
C VAL A 195 8.51 18.49 -27.94
N PRO A 196 7.90 19.37 -27.13
CA PRO A 196 7.54 20.71 -27.57
C PRO A 196 8.75 21.45 -28.15
N ALA A 197 8.54 22.22 -29.23
CA ALA A 197 9.63 22.90 -29.94
C ALA A 197 10.51 23.76 -29.02
N SER A 198 9.94 24.34 -27.95
CA SER A 198 10.66 25.12 -26.94
C SER A 198 11.70 24.31 -26.15
N HIS A 199 11.49 23.00 -25.98
CA HIS A 199 12.36 22.10 -25.20
C HIS A 199 13.26 21.22 -26.09
N GLN A 200 13.07 21.22 -27.41
CA GLN A 200 13.89 20.40 -28.32
C GLN A 200 15.38 20.79 -28.29
N ALA A 201 15.69 22.06 -28.01
CA ALA A 201 17.07 22.54 -27.91
C ALA A 201 17.81 22.00 -26.67
N GLU A 202 17.08 21.55 -25.63
CA GLU A 202 17.66 21.02 -24.39
C GLU A 202 18.19 19.57 -24.53
N LEU A 203 17.93 18.92 -25.67
CA LEU A 203 18.30 17.52 -25.94
C LEU A 203 19.62 17.35 -26.71
N ASN A 204 20.26 18.46 -27.10
CA ASN A 204 21.58 18.49 -27.76
C ASN A 204 22.69 18.76 -26.74
#